data_AF-A0A3S3PMM9-F1
#
_entry.id   AF-A0A3S3PMM9-F1
#
_cell.length_a   1.000
_cell.length_b   1.000
_cell.length_c   1.000
_cell.angle_alpha   90.00
_cell.angle_beta   90.00
_cell.angle_gamma   90.00
#
_symmetry.space_group_name_H-M   'P 1'
#
loop_
_entity.id
_entity.type
_entity.pdbx_description
1 polymer ?
#
loop_
_entity_poly.entity_id
_entity_poly.type
_entity_poly.pdbx_seq_one_letter_code
_entity_poly.pdbx_strand_id
1 'polypeptide(L)'
;MGYDISRFVTEVYDDLQCAICLNVLKDAVQTKYCAHAFCKECIDEWLQRKQMCPLDRKYLSREDLEQLPLMVRRMLDKLKIKCDY
;
A
#
# COMPACT_ATOMS: atom_id res chain seq x y z
N MET A 1 -9.43 3.32 -0.11
CA MET A 1 -8.89 2.25 0.79
C MET A 1 -8.44 1.03 -0.02
N GLY A 2 -7.70 0.08 0.60
CA GLY A 2 -7.18 -1.14 -0.04
C GLY A 2 -8.24 -2.18 -0.45
N TYR A 3 -7.80 -3.28 -1.07
CA TYR A 3 -8.67 -4.43 -1.40
C TYR A 3 -8.76 -5.42 -0.24
N ASP A 4 -9.96 -5.84 0.10
CA ASP A 4 -10.20 -6.81 1.17
C ASP A 4 -9.47 -8.14 0.89
N ILE A 5 -8.68 -8.59 1.87
CA ILE A 5 -7.82 -9.77 1.73
C ILE A 5 -8.61 -11.07 1.53
N SER A 6 -9.83 -11.16 2.07
CA SER A 6 -10.67 -12.37 1.98
C SER A 6 -11.16 -12.67 0.57
N ARG A 7 -11.10 -11.66 -0.32
CA ARG A 7 -11.49 -11.83 -1.73
C ARG A 7 -10.42 -12.52 -2.56
N PHE A 8 -9.17 -12.57 -2.09
CA PHE A 8 -8.07 -13.19 -2.83
C PHE A 8 -8.12 -14.72 -2.72
N VAL A 9 -7.89 -15.39 -3.86
CA VAL A 9 -7.91 -16.85 -3.98
C VAL A 9 -6.58 -17.46 -3.53
N THR A 10 -5.50 -16.69 -3.68
CA THR A 10 -4.13 -17.09 -3.34
C THR A 10 -3.70 -16.44 -2.04
N GLU A 11 -2.73 -17.03 -1.37
CA GLU A 11 -2.05 -16.38 -0.24
C GLU A 11 -1.44 -15.05 -0.70
N VAL A 12 -1.72 -13.99 0.05
CA VAL A 12 -1.18 -12.66 -0.18
C VAL A 12 -0.07 -12.44 0.83
N TYR A 13 1.15 -12.27 0.34
CA TYR A 13 2.29 -11.93 1.18
C TYR A 13 2.06 -10.62 1.94
N ASP A 14 2.52 -10.54 3.19
CA ASP A 14 2.39 -9.35 4.04
C ASP A 14 3.02 -8.09 3.41
N ASP A 15 4.07 -8.26 2.60
CA ASP A 15 4.71 -7.16 1.86
C ASP A 15 3.79 -6.47 0.83
N LEU A 16 2.67 -7.11 0.47
CA LEU A 16 1.66 -6.58 -0.45
C LEU A 16 0.45 -5.99 0.27
N GLN A 17 0.52 -5.87 1.60
CA GLN A 17 -0.55 -5.32 2.43
C GLN A 17 -0.20 -3.89 2.88
N CYS A 18 -1.23 -3.05 2.98
CA CYS A 18 -1.11 -1.71 3.49
C CYS A 18 -1.09 -1.72 5.02
N ALA A 19 0.01 -1.27 5.63
CA ALA A 19 0.13 -1.23 7.09
C ALA A 19 -0.84 -0.25 7.81
N ILE A 20 -1.61 0.56 7.06
CA ILE A 20 -2.63 1.46 7.63
C ILE A 20 -4.01 0.80 7.67
N CYS A 21 -4.45 0.21 6.55
CA CYS A 21 -5.79 -0.38 6.45
C CYS A 21 -5.81 -1.91 6.52
N LEU A 22 -4.64 -2.55 6.63
CA LEU A 22 -4.44 -4.00 6.75
C LEU A 22 -5.05 -4.81 5.59
N ASN A 23 -5.24 -4.14 4.46
CA ASN A 23 -5.81 -4.70 3.23
C ASN A 23 -4.76 -4.71 2.13
N VAL A 24 -4.99 -5.48 1.07
CA VAL A 24 -4.09 -5.54 -0.08
C VAL A 24 -3.97 -4.16 -0.72
N LEU A 25 -2.74 -3.79 -1.06
CA LEU A 25 -2.38 -2.49 -1.62
C LEU A 25 -3.24 -2.15 -2.85
N LYS A 26 -3.89 -0.97 -2.81
CA LYS A 26 -4.65 -0.38 -3.93
C LYS A 26 -4.07 0.98 -4.27
N ASP A 27 -3.86 1.23 -5.56
CA ASP A 27 -3.26 2.47 -6.09
C ASP A 27 -2.04 2.87 -5.25
N ALA A 28 -1.20 1.88 -4.95
CA ALA A 28 -0.23 2.02 -3.88
C ALA A 28 0.98 2.86 -4.28
N VAL A 29 1.48 3.56 -3.28
CA VAL A 29 2.65 4.43 -3.33
C VAL A 29 3.68 3.94 -2.31
N GLN A 30 4.93 4.25 -2.59
CA GLN A 30 6.06 3.93 -1.73
C GLN A 30 6.70 5.22 -1.22
N THR A 31 7.21 5.19 0.00
CA THR A 31 8.03 6.27 0.55
C THR A 31 9.44 6.24 -0.03
N LYS A 32 9.94 7.38 -0.49
CA LYS A 32 11.26 7.48 -1.14
C LYS A 32 12.45 7.02 -0.29
N TYR A 33 12.44 7.32 1.00
CA TYR A 33 13.61 7.09 1.87
C TYR A 33 13.56 5.80 2.70
N CYS A 34 12.36 5.28 3.00
CA CYS A 34 12.21 4.06 3.80
C CYS A 34 11.54 2.89 3.07
N ALA A 35 11.19 3.07 1.80
CA ALA A 35 10.69 2.00 0.93
C ALA A 35 9.42 1.28 1.45
N HIS A 36 8.66 1.88 2.37
CA HIS A 36 7.40 1.30 2.84
C HIS A 36 6.25 1.64 1.90
N ALA A 37 5.38 0.67 1.66
CA ALA A 37 4.26 0.78 0.73
C ALA A 37 2.92 0.96 1.46
N PHE A 38 2.08 1.84 0.92
CA PHE A 38 0.75 2.13 1.44
C PHE A 38 -0.23 2.39 0.29
N CYS A 39 -1.53 2.21 0.52
CA CYS A 39 -2.54 2.72 -0.41
C CYS A 39 -2.45 4.26 -0.45
N LYS A 40 -2.52 4.86 -1.64
CA LYS A 40 -2.40 6.32 -1.80
C LYS A 40 -3.34 7.11 -0.90
N GLU A 41 -4.62 6.76 -0.92
CA GLU A 41 -5.61 7.42 -0.05
C GLU A 41 -5.26 7.30 1.44
N CYS A 42 -4.81 6.12 1.88
CA CYS A 42 -4.50 5.87 3.29
C CYS A 42 -3.31 6.71 3.77
N ILE A 43 -2.23 6.79 2.99
CA ILE A 43 -1.07 7.60 3.38
C ILE A 43 -1.37 9.10 3.23
N ASP A 44 -2.15 9.52 2.24
CA ASP A 44 -2.57 10.91 2.09
C ASP A 44 -3.37 11.40 3.30
N GLU A 45 -4.33 10.61 3.79
CA GLU A 45 -5.09 10.91 5.02
C GLU A 45 -4.20 10.95 6.26
N TRP A 46 -3.25 10.02 6.38
CA TRP A 46 -2.30 9.99 7.49
C TRP A 46 -1.44 11.26 7.52
N LEU A 47 -0.91 11.66 6.37
CA LEU A 47 -0.05 12.85 6.22
C LEU A 47 -0.79 14.18 6.46
N GLN A 48 -2.13 14.20 6.41
CA GLN A 48 -2.90 15.38 6.87
C GLN A 48 -2.80 15.58 8.38
N ARG A 49 -2.55 14.51 9.14
CA ARG A 49 -2.51 14.54 10.61
C ARG A 49 -1.07 14.53 11.13
N LYS A 50 -0.17 13.77 10.49
CA LYS A 50 1.20 13.56 10.95
C LYS A 50 2.16 13.44 9.76
N GLN A 51 3.15 14.32 9.68
CA GLN A 51 4.20 14.31 8.66
C GLN A 51 5.32 13.31 9.00
N MET A 52 4.95 12.03 9.12
CA MET A 52 5.89 10.94 9.38
C MET A 52 5.38 9.62 8.83
N CYS A 53 6.30 8.72 8.50
CA CYS A 53 5.98 7.36 8.10
C CYS A 53 5.29 6.60 9.25
N PRO A 54 4.17 5.90 9.00
CA PRO A 54 3.47 5.09 10.00
C PRO A 54 4.31 3.97 10.64
N LEU A 55 5.28 3.40 9.91
CA LEU A 55 6.03 2.21 10.31
C LEU A 55 7.30 2.55 11.11
N ASP A 56 8.13 3.45 10.58
CA ASP A 56 9.43 3.78 11.18
C ASP A 56 9.52 5.21 11.73
N ARG A 57 8.42 5.98 11.65
CA ARG A 57 8.27 7.34 12.21
C ARG A 57 9.28 8.36 11.68
N LYS A 58 9.96 8.06 10.57
CA LYS A 58 10.81 9.03 9.86
C LYS A 58 9.95 10.14 9.27
N TYR A 59 10.50 11.35 9.18
CA TYR A 59 9.82 12.47 8.53
C TYR A 59 9.43 12.09 7.10
N LEU A 60 8.21 12.44 6.71
CA LEU A 60 7.65 12.10 5.41
C LEU A 60 6.68 13.21 4.98
N SER A 61 6.90 13.77 3.79
CA SER A 61 5.95 14.68 3.14
C SER A 61 5.22 13.98 1.98
N ARG A 62 4.23 14.66 1.38
CA ARG A 62 3.53 14.18 0.19
C ARG A 62 4.43 14.17 -1.05
N GLU A 63 5.45 15.02 -1.10
CA GLU A 63 6.41 15.04 -2.22
C GLU A 63 7.37 13.85 -2.18
N ASP A 64 7.51 13.21 -1.02
CA ASP A 64 8.36 12.03 -0.81
C ASP A 64 7.64 10.71 -1.17
N LEU A 65 6.42 10.78 -1.72
CA LEU A 65 5.66 9.63 -2.18
C LEU A 65 5.91 9.38 -3.67
N GLU A 66 6.31 8.17 -4.01
CA GLU A 66 6.53 7.74 -5.39
C GLU A 66 5.70 6.51 -5.76
N GLN A 67 5.61 6.21 -7.05
CA GLN A 67 4.92 5.01 -7.51
C GLN A 67 5.71 3.76 -7.12
N LEU A 68 5.00 2.67 -6.84
CA LEU A 68 5.63 1.37 -6.63
C LEU A 68 6.52 0.98 -7.84
N PRO A 69 7.65 0.30 -7.59
CA PRO A 69 8.44 -0.30 -8.65
C PRO A 69 7.58 -1.20 -9.55
N LEU A 70 7.84 -1.17 -10.86
CA LEU A 70 7.06 -1.90 -11.86
C LEU A 70 6.92 -3.39 -11.55
N MET A 71 7.95 -4.00 -10.97
CA MET A 71 7.92 -5.41 -10.57
C MET A 71 6.85 -5.67 -9.50
N VAL A 72 6.79 -4.85 -8.45
CA VAL A 72 5.82 -5.00 -7.36
C VAL A 72 4.40 -4.75 -7.88
N ARG A 73 4.21 -3.74 -8.73
CA ARG A 73 2.92 -3.49 -9.39
C ARG A 73 2.46 -4.71 -10.21
N ARG A 74 3.36 -5.31 -10.99
CA ARG A 74 3.07 -6.55 -11.75
C ARG A 74 2.78 -7.75 -10.85
N MET A 75 3.32 -7.79 -9.63
CA MET A 75 2.97 -8.84 -8.65
C MET A 75 1.55 -8.65 -8.14
N LEU A 76 1.15 -7.42 -7.80
CA LEU A 76 -0.23 -7.09 -7.42
C LEU A 76 -1.23 -7.43 -8.52
N ASP A 77 -0.92 -7.09 -9.78
CA ASP A 77 -1.79 -7.35 -10.94
C ASP A 77 -2.03 -8.85 -11.20
N LYS A 78 -1.13 -9.72 -10.72
CA LYS A 78 -1.24 -11.18 -10.88
C LYS A 78 -2.05 -11.86 -9.78
N LEU A 79 -2.38 -11.14 -8.70
CA LEU A 79 -3.19 -11.69 -7.63
C LEU A 79 -4.59 -12.00 -8.16
N LYS A 80 -5.09 -13.20 -7.85
CA LYS A 80 -6.41 -13.65 -8.28
C LYS A 80 -7.44 -13.33 -7.22
N ILE A 81 -8.52 -12.67 -7.63
CA ILE A 81 -9.66 -12.33 -6.76
C ILE A 81 -10.89 -13.14 -7.18
N LYS A 82 -11.74 -13.51 -6.21
CA LYS A 82 -13.05 -14.10 -6.48
C LYS A 82 -13.97 -13.04 -7.08
N CYS A 83 -14.62 -13.37 -8.19
CA CYS A 83 -15.75 -12.60 -8.68
C CYS A 83 -16.98 -12.92 -7.81
N ASP A 84 -17.78 -11.91 -7.49
CA ASP A 84 -19.00 -12.08 -6.72
C ASP A 84 -20.17 -12.63 -7.55
N TYR A 85 -19.98 -12.80 -8.88
CA TYR A 85 -21.00 -13.22 -9.84
C TYR A 85 -20.44 -14.23 -10.86
#